data_AF-A0A845B474-F1
#
_entry.id   AF-A0A845B474-F1
#
_cell.length_a   1.000
_cell.length_b   1.000
_cell.length_c   1.000
_cell.angle_alpha   90.00
_cell.angle_beta   90.00
_cell.angle_gamma   90.00
#
_symmetry.space_group_name_H-M   'P 1'
#
loop_
_entity.id
_entity.type
_entity.pdbx_description
1 polymer ?
#
loop_
_entity_poly.entity_id
_entity_poly.type
_entity_poly.pdbx_seq_one_letter_code
_entity_poly.pdbx_strand_id
1 'polypeptide(L)'
;MRTSPIRAAASYFALIFMLGFALGTLRVMWLAPMVGEVAAVLAELPVMLTASYVAARWLTRRFDITSRGDAALMGGTAFALLMLAEAILSRALSGTGIAEWFASLFSVPGLYGLAGQIGFGAMPLWVRRTG
;
A
#
# COMPACT_ATOMS: atom_id res chain seq x y z
N MET A 1 15.66 -11.02 21.23
CA MET A 1 16.32 -10.29 20.12
C MET A 1 15.31 -9.28 19.59
N ARG A 2 15.56 -7.96 19.72
CA ARG A 2 14.69 -6.95 19.10
C ARG A 2 14.73 -7.16 17.58
N THR A 3 13.62 -7.60 17.01
CA THR A 3 13.49 -7.77 15.56
C THR A 3 13.46 -6.41 14.87
N SER A 4 14.18 -6.27 13.76
CA SER A 4 14.32 -4.97 13.06
C SER A 4 12.99 -4.52 12.46
N PRO A 5 12.50 -3.31 12.78
CA PRO A 5 11.31 -2.71 12.15
C PRO A 5 11.41 -2.64 10.63
N ILE A 6 12.63 -2.55 10.09
CA ILE A 6 12.89 -2.52 8.63
C ILE A 6 12.55 -3.86 7.99
N ARG A 7 12.87 -4.98 8.64
CA ARG A 7 12.49 -6.32 8.12
C ARG A 7 10.97 -6.50 8.14
N ALA A 8 10.31 -5.99 9.18
CA ALA A 8 8.85 -6.00 9.26
C ALA A 8 8.25 -5.11 8.14
N ALA A 9 8.83 -3.93 7.88
CA ALA A 9 8.42 -3.04 6.81
C ALA A 9 8.55 -3.68 5.43
N ALA A 10 9.71 -4.29 5.14
CA ALA A 10 9.95 -4.97 3.86
C ALA A 10 8.97 -6.15 3.65
N SER A 11 8.71 -6.93 4.70
CA SER A 11 7.73 -8.03 4.63
C SER A 11 6.31 -7.51 4.42
N TYR A 12 5.94 -6.42 5.10
CA TYR A 12 4.63 -5.78 4.98
C TYR A 12 4.41 -5.20 3.58
N PHE A 13 5.39 -4.45 3.09
CA PHE A 13 5.43 -3.95 1.72
C PHE A 13 5.30 -5.10 0.71
N ALA A 14 6.16 -6.11 0.78
CA ALA A 14 6.18 -7.19 -0.21
C ALA A 14 4.82 -7.92 -0.30
N LEU A 15 4.21 -8.25 0.83
CA LEU A 15 2.92 -8.94 0.87
C LEU A 15 1.80 -8.10 0.23
N ILE A 16 1.66 -6.84 0.64
CA ILE A 16 0.57 -5.99 0.16
C ILE A 16 0.83 -5.49 -1.26
N PHE A 17 2.08 -5.24 -1.62
CA PHE A 17 2.46 -4.87 -2.99
C PHE A 17 2.16 -6.00 -3.97
N MET A 18 2.51 -7.25 -3.65
CA MET A 18 2.19 -8.39 -4.52
C MET A 18 0.67 -8.55 -4.70
N LEU A 19 -0.09 -8.42 -3.62
CA LEU A 19 -1.55 -8.46 -3.69
C LEU A 19 -2.12 -7.31 -4.54
N GLY A 20 -1.68 -6.07 -4.27
CA GLY A 20 -2.13 -4.88 -4.98
C GLY A 20 -1.71 -4.86 -6.44
N PHE A 21 -0.54 -5.41 -6.79
CA PHE A 21 -0.13 -5.57 -8.18
C PHE A 21 -1.03 -6.56 -8.93
N ALA A 22 -1.35 -7.70 -8.31
CA ALA A 22 -2.26 -8.68 -8.89
C ALA A 22 -3.68 -8.10 -9.06
N LEU A 23 -4.24 -7.52 -8.00
CA LEU A 23 -5.57 -6.91 -8.02
C LEU A 23 -5.62 -5.71 -8.98
N GLY A 24 -4.60 -4.85 -8.99
CA GLY A 24 -4.50 -3.71 -9.90
C GLY A 24 -4.42 -4.15 -11.37
N THR A 25 -3.73 -5.24 -11.68
CA THR A 25 -3.70 -5.82 -13.04
C THR A 25 -5.09 -6.28 -13.45
N LEU A 26 -5.79 -7.03 -12.57
CA LEU A 26 -7.18 -7.47 -12.80
C LEU A 26 -8.13 -6.27 -12.96
N ARG A 27 -7.91 -5.23 -12.15
CA ARG A 27 -8.70 -4.00 -12.17
C ARG A 27 -8.61 -3.31 -13.52
N VAL A 28 -7.40 -3.10 -14.03
CA VAL A 28 -7.18 -2.38 -15.29
C VAL A 28 -7.61 -3.22 -16.50
N MET A 29 -7.33 -4.52 -16.49
CA MET A 29 -7.63 -5.41 -17.62
C MET A 29 -9.12 -5.74 -17.76
N TRP A 30 -9.84 -5.90 -16.65
CA TRP A 30 -11.22 -6.41 -16.66
C TRP A 30 -12.23 -5.47 -16.02
N LEU A 31 -11.97 -5.00 -14.80
CA LEU A 31 -12.98 -4.25 -14.03
C LEU A 31 -13.22 -2.83 -14.59
N ALA A 32 -12.15 -2.09 -14.88
CA ALA A 32 -12.24 -0.71 -15.36
C ALA A 32 -12.99 -0.59 -16.70
N PRO A 33 -12.80 -1.49 -17.69
CA PRO A 33 -13.65 -1.52 -18.89
C PRO A 33 -15.14 -1.76 -18.63
N MET A 34 -15.49 -2.47 -17.55
CA MET A 34 -16.88 -2.85 -17.26
C MET A 34 -17.63 -1.82 -16.43
N VAL A 35 -16.97 -1.22 -15.42
CA VAL A 35 -17.63 -0.35 -14.43
C VAL A 35 -17.06 1.07 -14.37
N GLY A 36 -16.01 1.35 -15.16
CA GLY A 36 -15.26 2.60 -15.11
C GLY A 36 -14.16 2.61 -14.04
N GLU A 37 -13.16 3.48 -14.23
CA GLU A 37 -11.94 3.50 -13.43
C GLU A 37 -12.17 3.83 -11.95
N VAL A 38 -12.99 4.84 -11.66
CA VAL A 38 -13.27 5.28 -10.27
C VAL A 38 -13.99 4.20 -9.48
N ALA A 39 -15.04 3.60 -10.04
CA ALA A 39 -15.80 2.55 -9.36
C ALA A 39 -14.91 1.31 -9.11
N ALA A 40 -14.05 0.98 -10.06
CA ALA A 40 -13.11 -0.12 -9.94
C ALA A 40 -12.09 0.12 -8.79
N VAL A 41 -11.56 1.33 -8.65
CA VAL A 41 -10.66 1.70 -7.55
C VAL A 41 -11.40 1.64 -6.20
N LEU A 42 -12.60 2.19 -6.12
CA LEU A 42 -13.40 2.17 -4.90
C LEU A 42 -13.77 0.74 -4.44
N ALA A 43 -13.95 -0.19 -5.37
CA ALA A 43 -14.18 -1.59 -5.05
C ALA A 43 -12.92 -2.29 -4.51
N GLU A 44 -11.74 -1.90 -4.99
CA GLU A 44 -10.46 -2.48 -4.57
C GLU A 44 -10.01 -1.97 -3.18
N LEU A 45 -10.31 -0.71 -2.85
CA LEU A 45 -9.89 -0.08 -1.59
C LEU A 45 -10.28 -0.85 -0.31
N PRO A 46 -11.53 -1.31 -0.11
CA PRO A 46 -11.90 -2.08 1.07
C PRO A 46 -11.11 -3.38 1.20
N VAL A 47 -10.85 -4.07 0.08
CA VAL A 47 -10.08 -5.32 0.04
C VAL A 47 -8.64 -5.04 0.46
N MET A 48 -8.03 -4.01 -0.14
CA MET A 48 -6.65 -3.62 0.14
C MET A 48 -6.47 -3.18 1.59
N LEU A 49 -7.38 -2.36 2.14
CA LEU A 49 -7.30 -1.91 3.53
C LEU A 49 -7.52 -3.06 4.53
N THR A 50 -8.43 -3.98 4.23
CA THR A 50 -8.65 -5.17 5.07
C THR A 50 -7.42 -6.07 5.08
N ALA A 51 -6.84 -6.35 3.90
CA ALA A 51 -5.62 -7.13 3.79
C ALA A 51 -4.44 -6.46 4.52
N SER A 52 -4.33 -5.13 4.38
CA SER A 52 -3.33 -4.31 5.06
C SER A 52 -3.48 -4.38 6.59
N TYR A 53 -4.71 -4.29 7.11
CA TYR A 53 -4.99 -4.44 8.53
C TYR A 53 -4.56 -5.82 9.06
N VAL A 54 -4.96 -6.90 8.38
CA VAL A 54 -4.64 -8.28 8.77
C VAL A 54 -3.14 -8.52 8.73
N ALA A 55 -2.46 -8.09 7.66
CA ALA A 55 -1.02 -8.22 7.52
C ALA A 55 -0.26 -7.39 8.57
N ALA A 56 -0.67 -6.14 8.82
CA ALA A 56 -0.09 -5.30 9.85
C ALA A 56 -0.25 -5.93 11.25
N ARG A 57 -1.42 -6.51 11.57
CA ARG A 57 -1.66 -7.22 12.84
C ARG A 57 -0.80 -8.45 13.00
N TRP A 58 -0.68 -9.24 11.95
CA TRP A 58 0.14 -10.44 11.97
C TRP A 58 1.63 -10.10 12.10
N LEU A 59 2.13 -9.14 11.32
CA LEU A 59 3.54 -8.75 11.30
C LEU A 59 3.97 -8.02 12.58
N THR A 60 3.15 -7.12 13.12
CA THR A 60 3.47 -6.44 14.39
C THR A 60 3.64 -7.44 15.53
N ARG A 61 2.81 -8.51 15.57
CA ARG A 61 2.97 -9.62 16.53
C ARG A 61 4.18 -10.49 16.20
N ARG A 62 4.37 -10.85 14.93
CA ARG A 62 5.45 -11.75 14.49
C ARG A 62 6.85 -11.16 14.68
N PHE A 63 6.98 -9.84 14.58
CA PHE A 63 8.22 -9.07 14.75
C PHE A 63 8.25 -8.28 16.07
N ASP A 64 7.39 -8.61 17.03
CA ASP A 64 7.40 -8.03 18.38
C ASP A 64 7.47 -6.49 18.40
N ILE A 65 6.70 -5.85 17.52
CA ILE A 65 6.65 -4.40 17.36
C ILE A 65 5.80 -3.81 18.49
N THR A 66 6.48 -3.42 19.57
CA THR A 66 5.86 -2.98 20.83
C THR A 66 5.92 -1.48 21.07
N SER A 67 6.75 -0.72 20.32
CA SER A 67 6.84 0.72 20.48
C SER A 67 6.06 1.48 19.40
N ARG A 68 5.60 2.70 19.71
CA ARG A 68 4.88 3.54 18.74
C ARG A 68 5.82 3.99 17.62
N GLY A 69 7.09 4.23 17.95
CA GLY A 69 8.14 4.57 17.01
C GLY A 69 8.40 3.45 16.01
N ASP A 70 8.51 2.20 16.47
CA ASP A 70 8.76 1.05 15.59
C ASP A 70 7.59 0.77 14.65
N ALA A 71 6.35 0.96 15.11
CA ALA A 71 5.17 0.86 14.24
C ALA A 71 5.12 1.99 13.20
N ALA A 72 5.46 3.22 13.59
CA ALA A 72 5.56 4.34 12.65
C ALA A 72 6.66 4.11 11.62
N LEU A 73 7.82 3.60 12.04
CA LEU A 73 8.93 3.24 11.16
C LEU A 73 8.52 2.11 10.20
N MET A 74 7.88 1.04 10.71
CA MET A 74 7.40 -0.06 9.89
C MET A 74 6.44 0.43 8.79
N GLY A 75 5.42 1.20 9.18
CA GLY A 75 4.41 1.71 8.25
C GLY A 75 4.96 2.75 7.27
N GLY A 76 5.74 3.72 7.77
CA GLY A 76 6.34 4.78 6.98
C GLY A 76 7.36 4.27 5.96
N THR A 77 8.23 3.32 6.37
CA THR A 77 9.16 2.66 5.44
C THR A 77 8.43 1.84 4.40
N ALA A 78 7.39 1.08 4.79
CA ALA A 78 6.61 0.30 3.83
C ALA A 78 5.88 1.20 2.82
N PHE A 79 5.33 2.32 3.27
CA PHE A 79 4.73 3.34 2.39
C PHE A 79 5.75 3.93 1.41
N ALA A 80 6.94 4.31 1.89
CA ALA A 80 7.99 4.84 1.03
C ALA A 80 8.44 3.82 -0.04
N LEU A 81 8.58 2.55 0.33
CA LEU A 81 8.87 1.46 -0.60
C LEU A 81 7.75 1.28 -1.63
N LEU A 82 6.48 1.38 -1.20
CA LEU A 82 5.32 1.30 -2.07
C LEU A 82 5.30 2.42 -3.12
N MET A 83 5.50 3.67 -2.69
CA MET A 83 5.55 4.83 -3.59
C MET A 83 6.71 4.71 -4.59
N LEU A 84 7.88 4.27 -4.14
CA LEU A 84 9.04 4.05 -5.00
C LEU A 84 8.76 2.95 -6.04
N ALA A 85 8.19 1.84 -5.61
CA ALA A 85 7.86 0.72 -6.49
C ALA A 85 6.82 1.14 -7.55
N GLU A 86 5.81 1.93 -7.17
CA GLU A 86 4.82 2.45 -8.11
C GLU A 86 5.42 3.41 -9.13
N ALA A 87 6.29 4.34 -8.70
CA ALA A 87 6.98 5.24 -9.61
C ALA A 87 7.87 4.48 -10.61
N ILE A 88 8.58 3.44 -10.14
CA ILE A 88 9.40 2.58 -10.99
C ILE A 88 8.53 1.80 -11.98
N LEU A 89 7.44 1.19 -11.51
CA LEU A 89 6.52 0.43 -12.38
C LEU A 89 5.83 1.32 -13.41
N SER A 90 5.37 2.51 -13.02
CA SER A 90 4.77 3.49 -13.93
C SER A 90 5.73 3.84 -15.07
N ARG A 91 7.00 4.12 -14.73
CA ARG A 91 8.04 4.36 -15.73
C ARG A 91 8.34 3.13 -16.58
N ALA A 92 8.39 1.93 -15.99
CA ALA A 92 8.77 0.70 -16.68
C ALA A 92 7.68 0.17 -17.61
N LEU A 93 6.41 0.27 -17.22
CA LEU A 93 5.27 -0.28 -17.97
C LEU A 93 4.68 0.72 -18.95
N SER A 94 4.55 1.99 -18.54
CA SER A 94 3.86 3.03 -19.32
C SER A 94 4.82 4.01 -19.99
N GLY A 95 6.12 3.97 -19.66
CA GLY A 95 7.11 4.93 -20.16
C GLY A 95 6.95 6.35 -19.58
N THR A 96 6.06 6.53 -18.62
CA THR A 96 5.67 7.82 -18.04
C THR A 96 6.82 8.46 -17.26
N GLY A 97 6.96 9.79 -17.38
CA GLY A 97 7.97 10.55 -16.64
C GLY A 97 7.64 10.62 -15.13
N ILE A 98 8.65 10.84 -14.27
CA ILE A 98 8.44 10.96 -12.81
C ILE A 98 7.50 12.13 -12.48
N ALA A 99 7.60 13.24 -13.21
CA ALA A 99 6.73 14.41 -13.02
C ALA A 99 5.27 14.11 -13.42
N GLU A 100 5.06 13.35 -14.49
CA GLU A 100 3.73 12.93 -14.94
C GLU A 100 3.10 11.93 -13.97
N TRP A 101 3.88 10.95 -13.49
CA TRP A 101 3.43 10.06 -12.42
C TRP A 101 3.02 10.86 -11.17
N PHE A 102 3.84 11.82 -10.75
CA PHE A 102 3.51 12.68 -9.62
C PHE A 102 2.23 13.48 -9.84
N ALA A 103 2.02 14.03 -11.04
CA ALA A 103 0.78 14.71 -11.39
C ALA A 103 -0.44 13.76 -11.37
N SER A 104 -0.27 12.50 -11.77
CA SER A 104 -1.34 11.51 -11.76
C SER A 104 -1.87 11.19 -10.36
N LEU A 105 -1.04 11.34 -9.31
CA LEU A 105 -1.46 11.19 -7.91
C LEU A 105 -2.54 12.19 -7.49
N PHE A 106 -2.64 13.33 -8.19
CA PHE A 106 -3.64 14.38 -7.94
C PHE A 106 -4.85 14.31 -8.86
N SER A 107 -4.92 13.31 -9.74
CA SER A 107 -6.15 13.00 -10.48
C SER A 107 -7.21 12.40 -9.55
N VAL A 108 -8.48 12.42 -9.95
CA VAL A 108 -9.57 11.86 -9.11
C VAL A 108 -9.32 10.38 -8.75
N PRO A 109 -8.99 9.46 -9.70
CA PRO A 109 -8.61 8.09 -9.36
C PRO A 109 -7.33 8.02 -8.51
N GLY A 110 -6.34 8.88 -8.81
CA GLY A 110 -5.08 8.96 -8.08
C GLY A 110 -5.26 9.33 -6.60
N LEU A 111 -6.18 10.24 -6.29
CA LEU A 111 -6.50 10.65 -4.92
C LEU A 111 -7.09 9.50 -4.11
N TYR A 112 -7.96 8.68 -4.71
CA TYR A 112 -8.48 7.47 -4.05
C TYR A 112 -7.37 6.45 -3.80
N GLY A 113 -6.50 6.24 -4.78
CA GLY A 113 -5.30 5.39 -4.63
C GLY A 113 -4.40 5.88 -3.49
N LEU A 114 -4.06 7.17 -3.49
CA LEU A 114 -3.22 7.81 -2.49
C LEU A 114 -3.82 7.73 -1.08
N ALA A 115 -5.13 7.94 -0.95
CA ALA A 115 -5.83 7.75 0.32
C ALA A 115 -5.70 6.30 0.83
N GLY A 116 -5.81 5.31 -0.07
CA GLY A 116 -5.55 3.91 0.22
C GLY A 116 -4.12 3.65 0.69
N GLN A 117 -3.13 4.23 0.02
CA GLN A 117 -1.71 4.08 0.36
C GLN A 117 -1.37 4.71 1.72
N ILE A 118 -1.92 5.90 2.01
CA ILE A 118 -1.80 6.55 3.32
C ILE A 118 -2.44 5.65 4.39
N GLY A 119 -3.62 5.11 4.11
CA GLY A 119 -4.29 4.14 4.98
C GLY A 119 -3.41 2.92 5.26
N PHE A 120 -2.84 2.30 4.22
CA PHE A 120 -1.89 1.19 4.32
C PHE A 120 -0.68 1.52 5.21
N GLY A 121 -0.07 2.68 5.03
CA GLY A 121 1.08 3.14 5.84
C GLY A 121 0.70 3.40 7.30
N ALA A 122 -0.54 3.80 7.58
CA ALA A 122 -1.05 4.05 8.92
C ALA A 122 -1.49 2.78 9.67
N MET A 123 -1.76 1.66 8.97
CA MET A 123 -2.28 0.43 9.60
C MET A 123 -1.45 -0.09 10.78
N PRO A 124 -0.10 -0.15 10.73
CA PRO A 124 0.69 -0.61 11.88
C PRO A 124 0.45 0.23 13.15
N LEU A 125 0.24 1.53 13.01
CA LEU A 125 -0.10 2.40 14.14
C LEU A 125 -1.51 2.15 14.65
N TRP A 126 -2.45 1.88 13.75
CA TRP A 126 -3.86 1.70 14.11
C TRP A 126 -4.12 0.37 14.81
N VAL A 127 -3.52 -0.72 14.31
CA VAL A 127 -3.66 -2.06 14.91
C VAL A 127 -3.11 -2.08 16.33
N ARG A 128 -2.01 -1.36 16.60
CA ARG A 128 -1.45 -1.26 17.96
C ARG A 128 -2.35 -0.54 18.97
N ARG A 129 -3.30 0.28 18.52
CA ARG A 129 -4.29 0.89 19.42
C ARG A 129 -5.43 -0.05 19.79
N THR A 130 -5.63 -1.12 19.02
CA THR A 130 -6.80 -2.01 19.11
C THR A 130 -6.45 -3.42 19.61
N GLY A 131 -5.21 -3.68 20.01
CA GLY A 131 -4.75 -4.94 20.58
C GLY A 131 -3.78 -4.70 21.72
#